data_AF-A0A6V3N663-F1
#
_entry.id   AF-A0A6V3N663-F1
#
_cell.length_a   1.000
_cell.length_b   1.000
_cell.length_c   1.000
_cell.angle_alpha   90.00
_cell.angle_beta   90.00
_cell.angle_gamma   90.00
#
_symmetry.space_group_name_H-M   'P 1'
#
loop_
_entity.id
_entity.type
_entity.pdbx_description
1 polymer ?
#
loop_
_entity_poly.entity_id
_entity_poly.type
_entity_poly.pdbx_seq_one_letter_code
_entity_poly.pdbx_strand_id
1 'polypeptide(L)'
;MSKHEHPLKVKKAWQNPMQNHVWSKAEIEERMKDLPTHTPETLTDKAMHFLVKTLLYHTFNRITGFNPTNPTAKSCEWRLIILESVAGVPGMVAAGMRHFRSLRTLRRDYGWIHTLLEEAENERMHLLVCLKMFNASHLTRFAVVAAQYTMVGFLGLTYLIHPKALHRFVGYLEETASKTYFDLVTAVNTPGTHLHREWAHLKAPQIAIDYWRMDKDSMWSDVLMNLFADETNHRDVNHTFATMKNDDPNPYVHKHLEDAAKAWQVSSKQTINDGTSAKPATQP
;
A
#
# COMPACT_ATOMS: atom_id res chain seq x y z
N MET A 1 -19.73 7.74 30.91
CA MET A 1 -19.23 6.71 29.97
C MET A 1 -19.38 7.24 28.56
N SER A 2 -18.30 7.82 28.01
CA SER A 2 -18.31 8.37 26.65
C SER A 2 -18.23 7.22 25.64
N LYS A 3 -19.23 7.12 24.75
CA LYS A 3 -19.17 6.23 23.58
C LYS A 3 -17.98 6.69 22.74
N HIS A 4 -16.93 5.87 22.65
CA HIS A 4 -15.79 6.13 21.76
C HIS A 4 -16.30 6.37 20.34
N GLU A 5 -16.18 7.60 19.86
CA GLU A 5 -16.50 7.94 18.47
C GLU A 5 -15.46 7.30 17.54
N HIS A 6 -15.92 6.71 16.43
CA HIS A 6 -15.05 6.10 15.42
C HIS A 6 -14.10 7.17 14.84
N PRO A 7 -12.77 6.92 14.77
CA PRO A 7 -11.76 7.92 14.39
C PRO A 7 -11.85 8.48 12.96
N LEU A 8 -12.82 8.00 12.17
CA LEU A 8 -12.97 8.30 10.75
C LEU A 8 -14.39 8.81 10.45
N LYS A 9 -15.05 9.49 11.40
CA LYS A 9 -16.29 10.24 11.13
C LYS A 9 -15.93 11.47 10.28
N VAL A 10 -16.18 11.42 8.98
CA VAL A 10 -15.93 12.56 8.08
C VAL A 10 -17.23 13.36 7.91
N LYS A 11 -17.20 14.66 8.18
CA LYS A 11 -18.34 15.59 8.00
C LYS A 11 -18.56 16.04 6.54
N LYS A 12 -17.67 15.70 5.60
CA LYS A 12 -17.71 16.05 4.16
C LYS A 12 -17.02 14.95 3.33
N ALA A 13 -17.34 14.82 2.04
CA ALA A 13 -16.61 13.93 1.13
C ALA A 13 -15.11 14.28 1.14
N TRP A 14 -14.25 13.30 1.44
CA TRP A 14 -12.79 13.46 1.39
C TRP A 14 -12.33 13.15 -0.04
N GLN A 15 -11.51 14.02 -0.62
CA GLN A 15 -10.88 13.81 -1.93
C GLN A 15 -9.40 13.50 -1.70
N ASN A 16 -8.92 12.38 -2.25
CA ASN A 16 -7.50 12.06 -2.18
C ASN A 16 -6.72 13.00 -3.11
N PRO A 17 -5.76 13.81 -2.60
CA PRO A 17 -5.01 14.71 -3.45
C PRO A 17 -4.05 14.01 -4.40
N MET A 18 -3.51 12.83 -4.05
CA MET A 18 -2.69 12.05 -5.00
C MET A 18 -3.52 11.01 -5.74
N GLN A 19 -3.15 10.81 -7.01
CA GLN A 19 -3.86 9.92 -7.92
C GLN A 19 -3.03 8.67 -8.09
N ASN A 20 -3.47 7.59 -7.45
CA ASN A 20 -2.92 6.26 -7.68
C ASN A 20 -3.53 5.64 -8.93
N HIS A 21 -2.84 4.64 -9.47
CA HIS A 21 -3.34 3.85 -10.58
C HIS A 21 -4.64 3.14 -10.21
N VAL A 22 -5.66 3.25 -11.07
CA VAL A 22 -6.94 2.56 -10.89
C VAL A 22 -6.94 1.31 -11.78
N TRP A 23 -6.85 0.15 -11.14
CA TRP A 23 -6.72 -1.13 -11.82
C TRP A 23 -8.02 -1.56 -12.50
N SER A 24 -7.94 -1.94 -13.77
CA SER A 24 -9.02 -2.68 -14.42
C SER A 24 -9.06 -4.15 -13.96
N LYS A 25 -10.23 -4.79 -14.06
CA LYS A 25 -10.37 -6.22 -13.74
C LYS A 25 -9.38 -7.09 -14.52
N ALA A 26 -9.18 -6.80 -15.81
CA ALA A 26 -8.22 -7.51 -16.65
C ALA A 26 -6.77 -7.36 -16.17
N GLU A 27 -6.38 -6.18 -15.69
CA GLU A 27 -5.03 -5.95 -15.16
C GLU A 27 -4.76 -6.69 -13.84
N ILE A 28 -5.79 -6.79 -12.99
CA ILE A 28 -5.72 -7.58 -11.75
C ILE A 28 -5.63 -9.06 -12.10
N GLU A 29 -6.51 -9.55 -12.99
CA GLU A 29 -6.52 -10.95 -13.43
C GLU A 29 -5.18 -11.36 -14.05
N GLU A 30 -4.58 -10.49 -14.86
CA GLU A 30 -3.24 -10.71 -15.42
C GLU A 30 -2.18 -10.87 -14.33
N ARG A 31 -2.17 -9.95 -13.35
CA ARG A 31 -1.22 -9.97 -12.22
C ARG A 31 -1.42 -11.18 -11.30
N MET A 32 -2.63 -11.71 -11.22
CA MET A 32 -2.93 -12.89 -10.40
C MET A 32 -2.50 -14.20 -11.07
N LYS A 33 -2.07 -14.20 -12.33
CA LYS A 33 -1.61 -15.43 -13.01
C LYS A 33 -0.32 -15.98 -12.43
N ASP A 34 0.56 -15.11 -11.94
CA ASP A 34 1.82 -15.49 -11.35
C ASP A 34 2.18 -14.61 -10.14
N LEU A 35 3.22 -15.04 -9.41
CA LEU A 35 3.79 -14.33 -8.28
C LEU A 35 5.31 -14.35 -8.44
N PRO A 36 5.85 -13.57 -9.39
CA PRO A 36 7.29 -13.56 -9.62
C PRO A 36 8.01 -13.13 -8.35
N THR A 37 9.16 -13.77 -8.12
CA THR A 37 10.05 -13.49 -7.00
C THR A 37 11.42 -13.15 -7.54
N HIS A 38 12.09 -12.22 -6.87
CA HIS A 38 13.42 -11.80 -7.20
C HIS A 38 14.46 -12.76 -6.62
N THR A 39 15.32 -13.28 -7.48
CA THR A 39 16.46 -14.12 -7.05
C THR A 39 17.56 -13.21 -6.45
N PRO A 40 17.97 -13.38 -5.18
CA PRO A 40 18.98 -12.52 -4.57
C PRO A 40 20.36 -12.67 -5.23
N GLU A 41 20.87 -11.59 -5.82
CA GLU A 41 22.15 -11.61 -6.56
C GLU A 41 23.33 -11.19 -5.68
N THR A 42 23.22 -10.04 -5.00
CA THR A 42 24.30 -9.46 -4.20
C THR A 42 24.30 -9.98 -2.76
N LEU A 43 25.39 -9.74 -2.01
CA LEU A 43 25.44 -10.06 -0.57
C LEU A 43 24.38 -9.30 0.21
N THR A 44 24.12 -8.03 -0.16
CA THR A 44 23.07 -7.22 0.44
C THR A 44 21.70 -7.77 0.12
N ASP A 45 21.44 -8.20 -1.12
CA ASP A 45 20.16 -8.83 -1.47
C ASP A 45 19.94 -10.09 -0.64
N LYS A 46 20.95 -10.95 -0.53
CA LYS A 46 20.87 -12.19 0.29
C LYS A 46 20.60 -11.87 1.76
N ALA A 47 21.23 -10.84 2.31
CA ALA A 47 20.99 -10.40 3.68
C ALA A 47 19.56 -9.87 3.89
N MET A 48 19.06 -9.04 2.96
CA MET A 48 17.70 -8.50 3.03
C MET A 48 16.65 -9.59 2.80
N HIS A 49 16.92 -10.53 1.90
CA HIS A 49 16.07 -11.69 1.66
C HIS A 49 15.96 -12.54 2.92
N PHE A 50 17.09 -12.89 3.55
CA PHE A 50 17.10 -13.64 4.81
C PHE A 50 16.34 -12.89 5.92
N LEU A 51 16.60 -11.58 6.07
CA LEU A 51 15.92 -10.75 7.05
C LEU A 51 14.40 -10.79 6.86
N VAL A 52 13.90 -10.56 5.65
CA VAL A 52 12.46 -10.48 5.38
C VAL A 52 11.82 -11.86 5.37
N LYS A 53 12.28 -12.76 4.48
CA LYS A 53 11.62 -14.03 4.18
C LYS A 53 11.84 -15.09 5.25
N THR A 54 12.94 -15.01 5.98
CA THR A 54 13.25 -16.00 7.02
C THR A 54 13.01 -15.42 8.41
N LEU A 55 13.67 -14.32 8.78
CA LEU A 55 13.58 -13.83 10.16
C LEU A 55 12.22 -13.18 10.46
N LEU A 56 11.88 -12.10 9.75
CA LEU A 56 10.68 -11.31 10.03
C LEU A 56 9.40 -12.11 9.75
N TYR A 57 9.29 -12.76 8.59
CA TYR A 57 8.09 -13.50 8.21
C TYR A 57 7.74 -14.61 9.22
N HIS A 58 8.70 -15.48 9.56
CA HIS A 58 8.44 -16.59 10.48
C HIS A 58 8.24 -16.11 11.92
N THR A 59 8.98 -15.08 12.36
CA THR A 59 8.82 -14.52 13.71
C THR A 59 7.44 -13.88 13.87
N PHE A 60 7.02 -13.09 12.89
CA PHE A 60 5.72 -12.44 12.89
C PHE A 60 4.59 -13.47 12.83
N ASN A 61 4.65 -14.47 11.95
CA ASN A 61 3.63 -15.52 11.89
C ASN A 61 3.53 -16.32 13.21
N ARG A 62 4.67 -16.60 13.86
CA ARG A 62 4.70 -17.28 15.16
C ARG A 62 4.06 -16.45 16.27
N ILE A 63 4.37 -15.15 16.35
CA ILE A 63 3.82 -14.24 17.38
C ILE A 63 2.33 -14.00 17.16
N THR A 64 1.91 -13.85 15.91
CA THR A 64 0.51 -13.55 15.52
C THR A 64 -0.40 -14.78 15.55
N GLY A 65 0.18 -16.00 15.52
CA GLY A 65 -0.58 -17.23 15.33
C GLY A 65 -1.19 -17.35 13.93
N PHE A 66 -0.65 -16.63 12.93
CA PHE A 66 -1.13 -16.69 11.56
C PHE A 66 -0.79 -18.04 10.91
N ASN A 67 -1.81 -18.75 10.41
CA ASN A 67 -1.67 -20.01 9.68
C ASN A 67 -1.85 -19.74 8.17
N PRO A 68 -0.78 -19.84 7.35
CA PRO A 68 -0.86 -19.55 5.92
C PRO A 68 -1.83 -20.42 5.11
N THR A 69 -2.16 -21.64 5.59
CA THR A 69 -3.02 -22.56 4.85
C THR A 69 -4.50 -22.27 5.00
N ASN A 70 -4.94 -21.90 6.21
CA ASN A 70 -6.34 -21.60 6.52
C ASN A 70 -6.40 -20.66 7.73
N PRO A 71 -6.10 -19.36 7.54
CA PRO A 71 -6.02 -18.42 8.63
C PRO A 71 -7.42 -18.06 9.14
N THR A 72 -7.53 -17.68 10.43
CA THR A 72 -8.77 -17.16 10.98
C THR A 72 -8.97 -15.70 10.57
N ALA A 73 -10.22 -15.22 10.53
CA ALA A 73 -10.51 -13.81 10.27
C ALA A 73 -9.73 -12.91 11.23
N LYS A 74 -9.85 -13.17 12.54
CA LYS A 74 -9.16 -12.39 13.59
C LYS A 74 -7.64 -12.29 13.41
N SER A 75 -6.95 -13.37 13.00
CA SER A 75 -5.50 -13.30 12.77
C SER A 75 -5.17 -12.49 11.52
N CYS A 76 -6.01 -12.54 10.49
CA CYS A 76 -5.86 -11.71 9.29
C CYS A 76 -6.13 -10.23 9.59
N GLU A 77 -7.21 -9.90 10.30
CA GLU A 77 -7.55 -8.52 10.69
C GLU A 77 -6.38 -7.84 11.42
N TRP A 78 -5.80 -8.56 12.39
CA TRP A 78 -4.67 -8.05 13.15
C TRP A 78 -3.40 -7.92 12.29
N ARG A 79 -3.14 -8.92 11.44
CA ARG A 79 -2.01 -8.91 10.49
C ARG A 79 -2.08 -7.70 9.57
N LEU A 80 -3.22 -7.49 8.90
CA LEU A 80 -3.41 -6.37 7.96
C LEU A 80 -3.19 -5.03 8.69
N ILE A 81 -3.91 -4.77 9.79
CA ILE A 81 -3.75 -3.50 10.52
C ILE A 81 -2.29 -3.23 10.93
N ILE A 82 -1.57 -4.23 11.45
CA ILE A 82 -0.19 -4.04 11.90
C ILE A 82 0.75 -3.83 10.71
N LEU A 83 0.68 -4.66 9.67
CA LEU A 83 1.61 -4.60 8.55
C LEU A 83 1.40 -3.33 7.72
N GLU A 84 0.15 -2.97 7.40
CA GLU A 84 -0.17 -1.72 6.68
C GLU A 84 0.28 -0.46 7.44
N SER A 85 0.30 -0.51 8.77
CA SER A 85 0.80 0.60 9.60
C SER A 85 2.32 0.81 9.52
N VAL A 86 3.04 -0.20 9.07
CA VAL A 86 4.49 -0.20 8.86
C VAL A 86 4.83 0.01 7.38
N ALA A 87 4.02 -0.52 6.46
CA ALA A 87 4.24 -0.46 5.01
C ALA A 87 4.23 0.97 4.46
N GLY A 88 3.49 1.90 5.08
CA GLY A 88 3.56 3.32 4.72
C GLY A 88 4.84 4.07 5.15
N VAL A 89 5.75 3.42 5.89
CA VAL A 89 6.97 4.07 6.43
C VAL A 89 8.14 4.11 5.43
N PRO A 90 8.53 3.01 4.75
CA PRO A 90 9.66 3.01 3.83
C PRO A 90 9.62 4.08 2.74
N GLY A 91 8.50 4.20 2.01
CA GLY A 91 8.32 5.20 0.95
C GLY A 91 8.51 6.64 1.49
N MET A 92 7.94 6.94 2.65
CA MET A 92 8.06 8.24 3.31
C MET A 92 9.51 8.54 3.72
N VAL A 93 10.21 7.58 4.33
CA VAL A 93 11.61 7.72 4.73
C VAL A 93 12.50 7.93 3.51
N ALA A 94 12.36 7.09 2.48
CA ALA A 94 13.14 7.18 1.25
C ALA A 94 12.88 8.52 0.53
N ALA A 95 11.61 8.93 0.39
CA ALA A 95 11.24 10.21 -0.21
C ALA A 95 11.84 11.39 0.55
N GLY A 96 11.72 11.42 1.88
CA GLY A 96 12.29 12.48 2.72
C GLY A 96 13.82 12.59 2.57
N MET A 97 14.51 11.45 2.58
CA MET A 97 15.96 11.40 2.39
C MET A 97 16.39 11.88 1.00
N ARG A 98 15.67 11.50 -0.05
CA ARG A 98 15.90 11.99 -1.41
C ARG A 98 15.59 13.47 -1.56
N HIS A 99 14.51 13.94 -0.94
CA HIS A 99 14.13 15.35 -0.91
C HIS A 99 15.24 16.21 -0.29
N PHE A 100 15.71 15.88 0.91
CA PHE A 100 16.80 16.61 1.55
C PHE A 100 18.11 16.51 0.76
N ARG A 101 18.39 15.38 0.10
CA ARG A 101 19.52 15.25 -0.83
C ARG A 101 19.39 16.21 -2.01
N SER A 102 18.24 16.27 -2.67
CA SER A 102 17.97 17.19 -3.79
C SER A 102 18.19 18.64 -3.36
N LEU A 103 17.66 19.04 -2.20
CA LEU A 103 17.84 20.38 -1.64
C LEU A 103 19.31 20.70 -1.33
N ARG A 104 20.02 19.84 -0.58
CA ARG A 104 21.41 20.12 -0.17
C ARG A 104 22.43 20.03 -1.31
N THR A 105 22.08 19.37 -2.41
CA THR A 105 22.93 19.25 -3.61
C THR A 105 22.51 20.17 -4.75
N LEU A 106 21.35 20.84 -4.64
CA LEU A 106 20.76 21.69 -5.68
C LEU A 106 20.58 20.95 -7.02
N ARG A 107 20.20 19.66 -6.97
CA ARG A 107 20.05 18.79 -8.15
C ARG A 107 18.62 18.29 -8.29
N ARG A 108 18.25 17.97 -9.54
CA ARG A 108 16.99 17.29 -9.86
C ARG A 108 16.96 15.90 -9.22
N ASP A 109 15.77 15.47 -8.82
CA ASP A 109 15.53 14.12 -8.29
C ASP A 109 15.12 13.10 -9.38
N TYR A 110 14.66 13.59 -10.53
CA TYR A 110 14.16 12.80 -11.66
C TYR A 110 12.96 11.91 -11.37
N GLY A 111 12.08 12.34 -10.45
CA GLY A 111 10.74 11.79 -10.27
C GLY A 111 10.62 10.66 -9.25
N TRP A 112 11.67 10.36 -8.49
CA TRP A 112 11.64 9.31 -7.47
C TRP A 112 10.84 9.72 -6.23
N ILE A 113 11.00 10.96 -5.77
CA ILE A 113 10.30 11.49 -4.58
C ILE A 113 8.80 11.32 -4.72
N HIS A 114 8.24 11.63 -5.90
CA HIS A 114 6.81 11.55 -6.11
C HIS A 114 6.28 10.11 -6.01
N THR A 115 6.92 9.16 -6.71
CA THR A 115 6.55 7.74 -6.65
C THR A 115 6.65 7.17 -5.23
N LEU A 116 7.69 7.55 -4.48
CA LEU A 116 7.87 7.07 -3.09
C LEU A 116 6.86 7.67 -2.11
N LEU A 117 6.43 8.92 -2.33
CA LEU A 117 5.33 9.51 -1.56
C LEU A 117 3.99 8.89 -1.94
N GLU A 118 3.78 8.63 -3.23
CA GLU A 118 2.59 7.95 -3.75
C GLU A 118 2.41 6.57 -3.13
N GLU A 119 3.46 5.75 -3.11
CA GLU A 119 3.51 4.46 -2.41
C GLU A 119 3.17 4.62 -0.93
N ALA A 120 3.84 5.53 -0.21
CA ALA A 120 3.58 5.74 1.21
C ALA A 120 2.13 6.17 1.52
N GLU A 121 1.50 6.94 0.63
CA GLU A 121 0.08 7.27 0.74
C GLU A 121 -0.83 6.08 0.40
N ASN A 122 -0.47 5.30 -0.62
CA ASN A 122 -1.22 4.12 -1.01
C ASN A 122 -1.34 3.12 0.15
N GLU A 123 -0.23 2.79 0.79
CA GLU A 123 -0.14 1.97 2.00
C GLU A 123 -0.94 2.56 3.17
N ARG A 124 -0.89 3.88 3.36
CA ARG A 124 -1.72 4.57 4.36
C ARG A 124 -3.21 4.38 4.05
N MET A 125 -3.62 4.36 2.79
CA MET A 125 -4.99 4.11 2.39
C MET A 125 -5.40 2.65 2.63
N HIS A 126 -4.51 1.69 2.44
CA HIS A 126 -4.73 0.29 2.81
C HIS A 126 -5.05 0.15 4.30
N LEU A 127 -4.25 0.79 5.17
CA LEU A 127 -4.51 0.82 6.61
C LEU A 127 -5.88 1.44 6.93
N LEU A 128 -6.23 2.59 6.31
CA LEU A 128 -7.49 3.27 6.59
C LEU A 128 -8.71 2.47 6.12
N VAL A 129 -8.59 1.76 5.00
CA VAL A 129 -9.59 0.80 4.50
C VAL A 129 -9.74 -0.35 5.50
N CYS A 130 -8.64 -0.95 5.95
CA CYS A 130 -8.67 -2.00 6.96
C CYS A 130 -9.31 -1.52 8.28
N LEU A 131 -9.02 -0.29 8.72
CA LEU A 131 -9.62 0.30 9.93
C LEU A 131 -11.10 0.68 9.77
N LYS A 132 -11.64 0.68 8.54
CA LYS A 132 -13.09 0.77 8.31
C LYS A 132 -13.78 -0.58 8.40
N MET A 133 -13.08 -1.65 8.11
CA MET A 133 -13.60 -3.01 8.23
C MET A 133 -13.42 -3.57 9.64
N PHE A 134 -12.30 -3.26 10.28
CA PHE A 134 -11.82 -3.96 11.46
C PHE A 134 -11.36 -2.99 12.55
N ASN A 135 -11.57 -3.37 13.80
CA ASN A 135 -11.24 -2.51 14.94
C ASN A 135 -9.82 -2.78 15.47
N ALA A 136 -9.01 -1.73 15.59
CA ALA A 136 -7.73 -1.80 16.30
C ALA A 136 -7.90 -1.70 17.82
N SER A 137 -7.54 -2.75 18.54
CA SER A 137 -7.51 -2.79 20.02
C SER A 137 -6.46 -1.80 20.59
N HIS A 138 -6.54 -1.50 21.89
CA HIS A 138 -5.52 -0.67 22.56
C HIS A 138 -4.12 -1.28 22.46
N LEU A 139 -4.00 -2.60 22.58
CA LEU A 139 -2.73 -3.30 22.41
C LEU A 139 -2.21 -3.17 20.97
N THR A 140 -3.10 -3.31 19.97
CA THR A 140 -2.75 -3.11 18.55
C THR A 140 -2.21 -1.70 18.33
N ARG A 141 -2.89 -0.67 18.85
CA ARG A 141 -2.46 0.73 18.70
C ARG A 141 -1.10 0.99 19.35
N PHE A 142 -0.85 0.43 20.53
CA PHE A 142 0.47 0.49 21.17
C PHE A 142 1.55 -0.19 20.31
N ALA A 143 1.25 -1.37 19.77
CA ALA A 143 2.16 -2.10 18.89
C ALA A 143 2.51 -1.30 17.63
N VAL A 144 1.54 -0.60 17.01
CA VAL A 144 1.78 0.29 15.86
C VAL A 144 2.81 1.38 16.22
N VAL A 145 2.64 2.06 17.36
CA VAL A 145 3.57 3.10 17.79
C VAL A 145 4.98 2.53 17.99
N ALA A 146 5.09 1.40 18.70
CA ALA A 146 6.39 0.76 18.94
C ALA A 146 7.07 0.30 17.64
N ALA A 147 6.30 -0.27 16.70
CA ALA A 147 6.77 -0.68 15.40
C ALA A 147 7.28 0.52 14.59
N GLN A 148 6.53 1.63 14.56
CA GLN A 148 6.93 2.83 13.83
C GLN A 148 8.25 3.43 14.36
N TYR A 149 8.40 3.58 15.68
CA TYR A 149 9.66 4.08 16.25
C TYR A 149 10.86 3.21 15.86
N THR A 150 10.69 1.89 15.89
CA THR A 150 11.75 0.94 15.54
C THR A 150 12.05 0.97 14.04
N MET A 151 11.01 0.92 13.21
CA MET A 151 11.14 0.81 11.76
C MET A 151 11.65 2.10 11.13
N VAL A 152 11.22 3.29 11.59
CA VAL A 152 11.76 4.57 11.11
C VAL A 152 13.27 4.64 11.36
N GLY A 153 13.73 4.25 12.56
CA GLY A 153 15.16 4.24 12.89
C GLY A 153 15.96 3.27 12.01
N PHE A 154 15.48 2.03 11.89
CA PHE A 154 16.12 1.00 11.07
C PHE A 154 16.17 1.38 9.58
N LEU A 155 15.04 1.82 9.02
CA LEU A 155 14.93 2.19 7.61
C LEU A 155 15.73 3.44 7.29
N GLY A 156 15.68 4.45 8.17
CA GLY A 156 16.47 5.68 8.01
C GLY A 156 17.97 5.40 7.99
N LEU A 157 18.47 4.58 8.91
CA LEU A 157 19.87 4.18 8.95
C LEU A 157 20.25 3.34 7.72
N THR A 158 19.40 2.38 7.34
CA THR A 158 19.62 1.55 6.14
C THR A 158 19.69 2.41 4.88
N TYR A 159 18.79 3.38 4.70
CA TYR A 159 18.80 4.27 3.54
C TYR A 159 20.02 5.19 3.53
N LEU A 160 20.46 5.68 4.69
CA LEU A 160 21.64 6.54 4.81
C LEU A 160 22.92 5.80 4.41
N ILE A 161 23.07 4.55 4.82
CA ILE A 161 24.25 3.72 4.54
C ILE A 161 24.19 3.14 3.13
N HIS A 162 23.06 2.55 2.76
CA HIS A 162 22.89 1.85 1.49
C HIS A 162 21.44 1.91 0.96
N PRO A 163 21.08 2.96 0.18
CA PRO A 163 19.72 3.16 -0.33
C PRO A 163 19.11 1.95 -1.07
N LYS A 164 19.93 1.26 -1.89
CA LYS A 164 19.52 0.06 -2.63
C LYS A 164 19.07 -1.08 -1.71
N ALA A 165 19.67 -1.19 -0.52
CA ALA A 165 19.30 -2.19 0.46
C ALA A 165 17.89 -1.97 0.99
N LEU A 166 17.48 -0.71 1.23
CA LEU A 166 16.11 -0.39 1.63
C LEU A 166 15.12 -0.78 0.53
N HIS A 167 15.39 -0.40 -0.73
CA HIS A 167 14.50 -0.76 -1.84
C HIS A 167 14.41 -2.28 -2.03
N ARG A 168 15.52 -3.01 -1.89
CA ARG A 168 15.47 -4.48 -1.96
C ARG A 168 14.69 -5.08 -0.79
N PHE A 169 14.88 -4.56 0.42
CA PHE A 169 14.12 -4.95 1.61
C PHE A 169 12.62 -4.77 1.39
N VAL A 170 12.18 -3.62 0.89
CA VAL A 170 10.78 -3.34 0.56
C VAL A 170 10.28 -4.30 -0.51
N GLY A 171 11.00 -4.48 -1.62
CA GLY A 171 10.57 -5.43 -2.66
C GLY A 171 10.31 -6.85 -2.14
N TYR A 172 11.14 -7.35 -1.20
CA TYR A 172 10.87 -8.64 -0.56
C TYR A 172 9.69 -8.63 0.43
N LEU A 173 9.42 -7.49 1.08
CA LEU A 173 8.20 -7.33 1.87
C LEU A 173 6.99 -7.42 0.95
N GLU A 174 7.00 -6.72 -0.18
CA GLU A 174 5.83 -6.65 -1.07
C GLU A 174 5.61 -7.95 -1.85
N GLU A 175 6.66 -8.74 -2.12
CA GLU A 175 6.45 -10.13 -2.54
C GLU A 175 5.68 -10.95 -1.49
N THR A 176 5.96 -10.71 -0.21
CA THR A 176 5.30 -11.41 0.91
C THR A 176 3.87 -10.90 1.11
N ALA A 177 3.64 -9.60 0.92
CA ALA A 177 2.32 -8.98 0.92
C ALA A 177 1.50 -9.48 -0.28
N SER A 178 2.04 -9.44 -1.49
CA SER A 178 1.43 -9.99 -2.72
C SER A 178 0.99 -11.44 -2.52
N LYS A 179 1.86 -12.30 -1.99
CA LYS A 179 1.49 -13.70 -1.68
C LYS A 179 0.39 -13.79 -0.62
N THR A 180 0.46 -12.96 0.43
CA THR A 180 -0.57 -12.92 1.48
C THR A 180 -1.92 -12.56 0.87
N TYR A 181 -2.02 -11.48 0.09
CA TYR A 181 -3.29 -11.06 -0.51
C TYR A 181 -3.82 -12.06 -1.52
N PHE A 182 -2.96 -12.66 -2.35
CA PHE A 182 -3.35 -13.75 -3.23
C PHE A 182 -4.01 -14.92 -2.45
N ASP A 183 -3.41 -15.32 -1.33
CA ASP A 183 -3.94 -16.39 -0.47
C ASP A 183 -5.24 -15.97 0.21
N LEU A 184 -5.37 -14.72 0.65
CA LEU A 184 -6.61 -14.21 1.23
C LEU A 184 -7.75 -14.18 0.21
N VAL A 185 -7.51 -13.69 -1.01
CA VAL A 185 -8.49 -13.73 -2.10
C VAL A 185 -8.91 -15.16 -2.39
N THR A 186 -7.95 -16.08 -2.48
CA THR A 186 -8.23 -17.51 -2.72
C THR A 186 -9.06 -18.11 -1.60
N ALA A 187 -8.68 -17.87 -0.34
CA ALA A 187 -9.36 -18.41 0.83
C ALA A 187 -10.79 -17.86 0.96
N VAL A 188 -11.01 -16.56 0.75
CA VAL A 188 -12.35 -15.94 0.77
C VAL A 188 -13.27 -16.56 -0.28
N ASN A 189 -12.72 -16.93 -1.46
CA ASN A 189 -13.50 -17.51 -2.55
C ASN A 189 -13.60 -19.05 -2.51
N THR A 190 -12.97 -19.72 -1.54
CA THR A 190 -12.98 -21.19 -1.43
C THR A 190 -13.93 -21.67 -0.34
N PRO A 191 -15.04 -22.37 -0.66
CA PRO A 191 -15.96 -22.92 0.33
C PRO A 191 -15.27 -23.81 1.36
N GLY A 192 -15.64 -23.64 2.63
CA GLY A 192 -15.12 -24.44 3.75
C GLY A 192 -13.91 -23.84 4.49
N THR A 193 -13.27 -22.81 3.94
CA THR A 193 -12.23 -22.07 4.69
C THR A 193 -12.84 -21.23 5.82
N HIS A 194 -12.00 -20.79 6.77
CA HIS A 194 -12.45 -19.84 7.79
C HIS A 194 -12.83 -18.49 7.17
N LEU A 195 -12.03 -17.98 6.24
CA LEU A 195 -12.28 -16.68 5.61
C LEU A 195 -13.51 -16.68 4.71
N HIS A 196 -13.80 -17.78 4.00
CA HIS A 196 -15.03 -17.84 3.21
C HIS A 196 -16.28 -17.65 4.09
N ARG A 197 -16.31 -18.30 5.25
CA ARG A 197 -17.44 -18.18 6.20
C ARG A 197 -17.59 -16.76 6.75
N GLU A 198 -16.48 -16.13 7.11
CA GLU A 198 -16.47 -14.83 7.79
C GLU A 198 -16.56 -13.64 6.82
N TRP A 199 -15.94 -13.74 5.64
CA TRP A 199 -15.66 -12.59 4.78
C TRP A 199 -16.33 -12.60 3.40
N ALA A 200 -16.80 -13.75 2.89
CA ALA A 200 -17.34 -13.82 1.52
C ALA A 200 -18.58 -12.95 1.29
N HIS A 201 -19.30 -12.61 2.36
CA HIS A 201 -20.51 -11.78 2.32
C HIS A 201 -20.27 -10.31 2.69
N LEU A 202 -19.04 -9.93 3.05
CA LEU A 202 -18.73 -8.56 3.46
C LEU A 202 -18.69 -7.63 2.26
N LYS A 203 -19.34 -6.47 2.40
CA LYS A 203 -19.31 -5.39 1.40
C LYS A 203 -18.03 -4.58 1.50
N ALA A 204 -17.58 -4.04 0.37
CA ALA A 204 -16.48 -3.08 0.35
C ALA A 204 -16.89 -1.82 1.13
N PRO A 205 -16.00 -1.26 1.98
CA PRO A 205 -16.31 -0.02 2.68
C PRO A 205 -16.26 1.15 1.69
N GLN A 206 -17.07 2.20 1.92
CA GLN A 206 -17.16 3.35 0.99
C GLN A 206 -15.80 3.99 0.68
N ILE A 207 -14.89 4.03 1.66
CA ILE A 207 -13.53 4.56 1.45
C ILE A 207 -12.76 3.80 0.36
N ALA A 208 -12.94 2.47 0.27
CA ALA A 208 -12.32 1.64 -0.76
C ALA A 208 -12.96 1.90 -2.13
N ILE A 209 -14.30 1.97 -2.16
CA ILE A 209 -15.07 2.26 -3.37
C ILE A 209 -14.64 3.60 -3.96
N ASP A 210 -14.52 4.64 -3.15
CA ASP A 210 -14.12 5.97 -3.59
C ASP A 210 -12.66 6.00 -4.06
N TYR A 211 -11.78 5.30 -3.34
CA TYR A 211 -10.33 5.32 -3.59
C TYR A 211 -9.94 4.56 -4.86
N TRP A 212 -10.38 3.29 -5.00
CA TRP A 212 -10.12 2.47 -6.20
C TRP A 212 -11.20 2.62 -7.28
N ARG A 213 -12.16 3.55 -7.11
CA ARG A 213 -13.27 3.81 -8.06
C ARG A 213 -14.04 2.54 -8.43
N MET A 214 -14.35 1.75 -7.41
CA MET A 214 -15.00 0.44 -7.57
C MET A 214 -16.50 0.59 -7.82
N ASP A 215 -17.14 -0.51 -8.23
CA ASP A 215 -18.60 -0.58 -8.30
C ASP A 215 -19.20 -0.47 -6.89
N LYS A 216 -20.38 0.17 -6.77
CA LYS A 216 -21.04 0.38 -5.46
C LYS A 216 -21.39 -0.92 -4.73
N ASP A 217 -21.59 -1.99 -5.48
CA ASP A 217 -21.95 -3.31 -4.95
C ASP A 217 -20.74 -4.22 -4.67
N SER A 218 -19.52 -3.71 -4.87
CA SER A 218 -18.27 -4.46 -4.65
C SER A 218 -18.18 -5.06 -3.26
N MET A 219 -17.53 -6.21 -3.20
CA MET A 219 -17.35 -7.02 -2.01
C MET A 219 -15.95 -6.81 -1.43
N TRP A 220 -15.73 -7.24 -0.20
CA TRP A 220 -14.42 -7.22 0.44
C TRP A 220 -13.38 -8.02 -0.36
N SER A 221 -13.79 -9.09 -1.05
CA SER A 221 -12.92 -9.83 -1.98
C SER A 221 -12.37 -8.95 -3.11
N ASP A 222 -13.17 -8.03 -3.65
CA ASP A 222 -12.74 -7.12 -4.70
C ASP A 222 -11.74 -6.07 -4.16
N VAL A 223 -11.87 -5.72 -2.88
CA VAL A 223 -10.91 -4.83 -2.20
C VAL A 223 -9.58 -5.54 -2.02
N LEU A 224 -9.59 -6.81 -1.58
CA LEU A 224 -8.38 -7.62 -1.45
C LEU A 224 -7.65 -7.80 -2.80
N MET A 225 -8.39 -7.85 -3.90
CA MET A 225 -7.82 -7.88 -5.25
C MET A 225 -7.13 -6.57 -5.65
N ASN A 226 -7.66 -5.41 -5.24
CA ASN A 226 -7.00 -4.12 -5.47
C ASN A 226 -5.76 -3.94 -4.59
N LEU A 227 -5.85 -4.34 -3.32
CA LEU A 227 -4.71 -4.40 -2.41
C LEU A 227 -3.60 -5.27 -3.00
N PHE A 228 -3.93 -6.47 -3.48
CA PHE A 228 -2.99 -7.32 -4.21
C PHE A 228 -2.31 -6.61 -5.38
N ALA A 229 -3.08 -5.90 -6.22
CA ALA A 229 -2.52 -5.22 -7.39
C ALA A 229 -1.57 -4.07 -7.01
N ASP A 230 -1.92 -3.27 -6.00
CA ASP A 230 -1.06 -2.22 -5.45
C ASP A 230 0.28 -2.82 -4.96
N GLU A 231 0.22 -3.91 -4.22
CA GLU A 231 1.40 -4.58 -3.64
C GLU A 231 2.33 -5.16 -4.70
N THR A 232 1.78 -5.76 -5.77
CA THR A 232 2.61 -6.20 -6.90
C THR A 232 3.28 -5.03 -7.61
N ASN A 233 2.63 -3.87 -7.67
CA ASN A 233 3.21 -2.66 -8.25
C ASN A 233 4.34 -2.12 -7.35
N HIS A 234 4.15 -2.06 -6.03
CA HIS A 234 5.20 -1.64 -5.08
C HIS A 234 6.40 -2.59 -5.12
N ARG A 235 6.15 -3.91 -5.20
CA ARG A 235 7.19 -4.94 -5.41
C ARG A 235 8.05 -4.60 -6.64
N ASP A 236 7.41 -4.41 -7.79
CA ASP A 236 8.09 -4.22 -9.06
C ASP A 236 8.88 -2.89 -9.07
N VAL A 237 8.29 -1.83 -8.55
CA VAL A 237 8.93 -0.50 -8.41
C VAL A 237 10.16 -0.60 -7.52
N ASN A 238 10.04 -1.19 -6.33
CA ASN A 238 11.14 -1.25 -5.38
C ASN A 238 12.26 -2.20 -5.83
N HIS A 239 11.95 -3.32 -6.46
CA HIS A 239 12.98 -4.17 -7.07
C HIS A 239 13.71 -3.48 -8.23
N THR A 240 13.00 -2.65 -9.01
CA THR A 240 13.61 -1.81 -10.06
C THR A 240 14.54 -0.76 -9.45
N PHE A 241 14.06 -0.03 -8.43
CA PHE A 241 14.84 0.98 -7.71
C PHE A 241 16.09 0.41 -7.01
N ALA A 242 16.04 -0.83 -6.52
CA ALA A 242 17.21 -1.51 -5.96
C ALA A 242 18.32 -1.75 -7.01
N THR A 243 17.95 -1.93 -8.28
CA THR A 243 18.89 -2.21 -9.38
C THR A 243 19.43 -0.93 -10.03
N MET A 244 18.63 0.13 -10.09
CA MET A 244 18.98 1.41 -10.73
C MET A 244 20.12 2.17 -10.03
N LYS A 245 20.77 3.09 -10.74
CA LYS A 245 21.68 4.07 -10.12
C LYS A 245 20.86 5.17 -9.46
N ASN A 246 21.45 5.80 -8.44
CA ASN A 246 20.78 6.79 -7.59
C ASN A 246 20.20 8.01 -8.34
N ASP A 247 20.79 8.35 -9.49
CA ASP A 247 20.43 9.53 -10.30
C ASP A 247 19.87 9.15 -11.67
N ASP A 248 19.58 7.87 -11.91
CA ASP A 248 18.87 7.45 -13.13
C ASP A 248 17.44 8.01 -13.10
N PRO A 249 16.88 8.45 -14.25
CA PRO A 249 15.49 8.88 -14.31
C PRO A 249 14.55 7.76 -13.89
N ASN A 250 13.53 8.09 -13.08
CA ASN A 250 12.53 7.13 -12.66
C ASN A 250 11.70 6.65 -13.88
N PRO A 251 11.70 5.34 -14.22
CA PRO A 251 10.99 4.83 -15.39
C PRO A 251 9.46 4.87 -15.25
N TYR A 252 8.93 5.05 -14.04
CA TYR A 252 7.49 5.04 -13.78
C TYR A 252 6.82 6.41 -13.93
N VAL A 253 7.57 7.48 -14.18
CA VAL A 253 7.04 8.85 -14.28
C VAL A 253 5.93 8.96 -15.33
N HIS A 254 6.09 8.31 -16.49
CA HIS A 254 5.07 8.37 -17.55
C HIS A 254 3.74 7.76 -17.10
N LYS A 255 3.79 6.65 -16.36
CA LYS A 255 2.60 6.00 -15.81
C LYS A 255 1.85 6.93 -14.85
N HIS A 256 2.56 7.57 -13.92
CA HIS A 256 1.95 8.53 -12.99
C HIS A 256 1.29 9.71 -13.70
N LEU A 257 1.91 10.23 -14.78
CA LEU A 257 1.32 11.31 -15.57
C LEU A 257 0.05 10.87 -16.31
N GLU A 258 0.03 9.67 -16.87
CA GLU A 258 -1.18 9.11 -17.48
C GLU A 258 -2.31 8.92 -16.47
N ASP A 259 -2.00 8.42 -15.28
CA ASP A 259 -2.98 8.18 -14.22
C ASP A 259 -3.56 9.50 -13.70
N ALA A 260 -2.72 10.52 -13.51
CA ALA A 260 -3.16 11.88 -13.18
C ALA A 260 -4.07 12.47 -14.28
N ALA A 261 -3.69 12.32 -15.55
CA ALA A 261 -4.49 12.82 -16.68
C ALA A 261 -5.87 12.14 -16.75
N LYS A 262 -5.92 10.80 -16.60
CA LYS A 262 -7.18 10.04 -16.53
C LYS A 262 -8.05 10.51 -15.37
N ALA A 263 -7.46 10.72 -14.19
CA ALA A 263 -8.18 11.21 -13.02
C ALA A 263 -8.84 12.58 -13.24
N TRP A 264 -8.11 13.54 -13.82
CA TRP A 264 -8.64 14.88 -14.08
C TRP A 264 -9.73 14.89 -15.16
N GLN A 265 -9.65 14.01 -16.16
CA GLN A 265 -10.72 13.84 -17.14
C GLN A 265 -12.01 13.30 -16.52
N VAL A 266 -11.91 12.40 -15.54
CA VAL A 266 -13.09 11.88 -14.82
C VAL A 266 -13.71 12.97 -13.95
N SER A 267 -12.89 13.70 -13.18
CA SER A 267 -13.37 14.77 -12.30
C SER A 267 -14.06 15.91 -13.07
N SER A 268 -13.52 16.30 -14.23
CA SER A 268 -14.14 17.33 -15.09
C SER A 268 -15.49 16.88 -15.64
N LYS A 269 -15.63 15.62 -16.09
CA LYS A 269 -16.91 15.06 -16.53
C LYS A 269 -17.95 14.98 -15.41
N GLN A 270 -17.54 14.61 -14.20
CA GLN A 270 -18.43 14.58 -13.04
C GLN A 270 -18.93 15.99 -12.66
N THR A 271 -18.05 16.99 -12.71
CA THR A 271 -18.43 18.40 -12.47
C THR A 271 -19.44 18.93 -13.49
N ILE A 272 -19.28 18.55 -14.77
CA ILE A 272 -20.22 18.91 -15.85
C ILE A 272 -21.59 18.26 -15.62
N ASN A 273 -21.61 16.98 -15.23
CA ASN A 273 -22.86 16.24 -15.01
C ASN A 273 -23.60 16.66 -13.74
N ASP A 274 -22.89 17.10 -12.70
CA ASP A 274 -23.47 17.57 -11.43
C ASP A 274 -23.97 19.03 -11.50
N GLY A 275 -23.99 19.66 -12.68
CA GLY A 275 -24.67 20.93 -12.94
C GLY A 275 -24.06 22.16 -12.23
N THR A 276 -22.88 22.04 -11.64
CA THR A 276 -22.19 23.19 -11.04
C THR A 276 -21.43 23.95 -12.13
N SER A 277 -22.14 24.86 -12.81
CA SER A 277 -21.47 25.94 -13.53
C SER A 277 -20.70 26.76 -12.49
N ALA A 278 -19.40 26.53 -12.36
CA ALA A 278 -18.55 27.46 -11.64
C ALA A 278 -18.65 28.80 -12.37
N LYS A 279 -19.37 29.76 -11.78
CA LYS A 279 -19.34 31.14 -12.26
C LYS A 279 -17.86 31.57 -12.22
N PRO A 280 -17.32 32.16 -13.31
CA PRO A 280 -15.96 32.63 -13.31
C PRO A 280 -15.81 33.64 -12.16
N ALA A 281 -14.80 33.43 -11.32
CA ALA A 281 -14.45 34.37 -10.27
C ALA A 281 -14.16 35.72 -10.93
N THR A 282 -14.98 36.71 -10.65
CA THR A 282 -14.68 38.11 -10.98
C THR A 282 -13.41 38.50 -10.22
N GLN A 283 -12.33 38.75 -10.97
CA GLN A 283 -11.10 39.28 -10.42
C GLN A 283 -11.35 40.69 -9.85
N PRO A 284 -10.78 41.05 -8.69
CA PRO A 284 -10.57 42.45 -8.34
C PRO A 284 -9.42 43.06 -9.15
#